data_AF-A0A9D5AN22-F1
#
_entry.id   AF-A0A9D5AN22-F1
#
_cell.length_a   1.000
_cell.length_b   1.000
_cell.length_c   1.000
_cell.angle_alpha   90.00
_cell.angle_beta   90.00
_cell.angle_gamma   90.00
#
_symmetry.space_group_name_H-M   'P 1'
#
loop_
_entity.id
_entity.type
_entity.pdbx_description
1 polymer ?
#
loop_
_entity_poly.entity_id
_entity_poly.type
_entity_poly.pdbx_seq_one_letter_code
_entity_poly.pdbx_strand_id
1 'polypeptide(L)'
;IQINCNMSHFVAFLTLFLITICPISLSISCDNIYWEFVTCLRYVAAYESVPTTRCCKTIAEFNRDATQSAEIICQCIENLASDLDIRFDLSRIDDLPNKCNEPKPFPISNNMNCSKINH
;
A
#
# COMPACT_ATOMS: atom_id res chain seq x y z
N ILE A 1 7.79 7.26 13.95
CA ILE A 1 7.84 8.63 13.40
C ILE A 1 9.18 9.22 13.81
N GLN A 2 10.20 9.14 12.95
CA GLN A 2 11.51 9.76 13.21
C GLN A 2 11.60 11.01 12.34
N ILE A 3 11.42 12.17 12.97
CA ILE A 3 11.60 13.48 12.37
C ILE A 3 13.08 13.78 12.48
N ASN A 4 13.82 13.66 11.38
CA ASN A 4 15.23 14.05 11.36
C ASN A 4 15.50 15.11 10.29
N CYS A 5 14.99 16.33 10.54
CA CYS A 5 15.46 17.52 9.85
C CYS A 5 16.66 18.08 10.63
N ASN A 6 17.85 17.54 10.39
CA ASN A 6 19.07 18.09 10.98
C ASN A 6 19.32 19.47 10.37
N MET A 7 19.02 20.51 11.16
CA MET A 7 19.08 21.89 10.73
C MET A 7 20.52 22.40 10.89
N SER A 8 21.23 22.52 9.78
CA SER A 8 22.51 23.21 9.69
C SER A 8 22.27 24.70 9.94
N HIS A 9 22.17 25.08 11.21
CA HIS A 9 22.02 26.45 11.69
C HIS A 9 23.39 27.10 11.86
N PHE A 10 24.06 27.44 10.78
CA PHE A 10 24.99 28.57 10.79
C PHE A 10 24.85 29.30 9.46
N VAL A 11 24.87 30.63 9.51
CA VAL A 11 24.61 31.58 8.40
C VAL A 11 23.10 31.83 8.18
N ALA A 12 22.38 32.34 9.17
CA ALA A 12 22.31 33.78 9.49
C ALA A 12 21.65 34.64 8.38
N PHE A 13 20.37 34.92 8.60
CA PHE A 13 19.80 36.28 8.60
C PHE A 13 19.40 37.04 7.33
N LEU A 14 19.43 36.52 6.08
CA LEU A 14 19.08 37.40 4.94
C LEU A 14 18.23 36.87 3.76
N THR A 15 17.45 35.80 3.93
CA THR A 15 16.52 35.34 2.87
C THR A 15 15.18 34.90 3.44
N LEU A 16 14.41 35.87 3.96
CA LEU A 16 12.96 35.75 4.10
C LEU A 16 12.37 35.38 2.72
N PHE A 17 11.44 34.42 2.67
CA PHE A 17 10.66 33.97 1.49
C PHE A 17 11.22 32.87 0.58
N LEU A 18 11.82 31.83 1.15
CA LEU A 18 11.73 30.50 0.53
C LEU A 18 11.14 29.55 1.57
N ILE A 19 9.82 29.42 1.55
CA ILE A 19 9.10 28.34 2.21
C ILE A 19 9.60 27.05 1.55
N THR A 20 10.58 26.41 2.16
CA THR A 20 10.98 25.05 1.81
C THR A 20 9.81 24.15 2.19
N ILE A 21 8.95 23.86 1.22
CA ILE A 21 7.96 22.80 1.35
C ILE A 21 8.79 21.51 1.44
N CYS A 22 9.07 21.05 2.66
CA CYS A 22 9.53 19.68 2.85
C CYS A 22 8.41 18.81 2.29
N PRO A 23 8.64 18.06 1.19
CA PRO A 23 7.66 17.07 0.80
C PRO A 23 7.55 16.13 1.99
N ILE A 24 6.37 16.06 2.61
CA ILE A 24 6.06 15.00 3.56
C ILE A 24 6.07 13.74 2.72
N SER A 25 7.24 13.10 2.62
CA SER A 25 7.34 11.73 2.13
C SER A 25 6.74 10.88 3.25
N LEU A 26 5.44 10.64 3.16
CA LEU A 26 4.82 9.61 3.97
C LEU A 26 5.43 8.31 3.45
N SER A 27 6.46 7.81 4.13
CA SER A 27 6.98 6.47 3.86
C SER A 27 5.81 5.51 4.05
N ILE A 28 5.35 4.87 2.98
CA ILE A 28 4.37 3.80 3.07
C ILE A 28 4.98 2.73 3.97
N SER A 29 4.35 2.48 5.11
CA SER A 29 4.76 1.47 6.09
C SER A 29 3.84 0.25 6.02
N CYS A 30 4.36 -0.91 6.41
CA CYS A 30 3.53 -2.12 6.49
C CYS A 30 2.36 -1.95 7.45
N ASP A 31 2.51 -1.24 8.57
CA ASP A 31 1.39 -0.98 9.49
C ASP A 31 0.20 -0.31 8.78
N ASN A 32 0.47 0.70 7.94
CA ASN A 32 -0.57 1.38 7.18
C ASN A 32 -1.20 0.44 6.15
N ILE A 33 -0.38 -0.32 5.43
CA ILE A 33 -0.86 -1.32 4.45
C ILE A 33 -1.72 -2.37 5.14
N TYR A 34 -1.36 -2.82 6.34
CA TYR A 34 -2.10 -3.83 7.09
C TYR A 34 -3.48 -3.31 7.47
N TRP A 35 -3.54 -2.10 8.05
CA TRP A 35 -4.81 -1.49 8.45
C TRP A 35 -5.76 -1.23 7.29
N GLU A 36 -5.22 -0.83 6.13
CA GLU A 36 -6.03 -0.63 4.93
C GLU A 36 -6.46 -1.97 4.31
N PHE A 37 -5.53 -2.92 4.14
CA PHE A 37 -5.80 -4.20 3.47
C PHE A 37 -6.69 -5.14 4.28
N VAL A 38 -6.75 -4.99 5.62
CA VAL A 38 -7.64 -5.81 6.46
C VAL A 38 -9.11 -5.70 6.02
N THR A 39 -9.48 -4.57 5.40
CA THR A 39 -10.83 -4.32 4.88
C THR A 39 -11.19 -5.21 3.69
N CYS A 40 -10.19 -5.75 2.98
CA CYS A 40 -10.31 -6.70 1.88
C CYS A 40 -10.17 -8.16 2.31
N LEU A 41 -9.57 -8.41 3.48
CA LEU A 41 -9.12 -9.73 3.92
C LEU A 41 -10.21 -10.80 3.86
N ARG A 42 -11.42 -10.48 4.31
CA ARG A 42 -12.55 -11.42 4.32
C ARG A 42 -13.01 -11.82 2.92
N TYR A 43 -12.93 -10.91 1.94
CA TYR A 43 -13.27 -11.22 0.56
C TYR A 43 -12.16 -12.03 -0.12
N VAL A 44 -10.90 -11.61 0.01
CA VAL A 44 -9.77 -12.33 -0.62
C VAL A 44 -9.57 -13.72 -0.01
N ALA A 45 -9.94 -13.96 1.25
CA ALA A 45 -9.94 -15.27 1.88
C ALA A 45 -11.25 -16.07 1.65
N ALA A 46 -12.12 -15.62 0.74
CA ALA A 46 -13.39 -16.25 0.39
C ALA A 46 -14.42 -16.44 1.52
N TYR A 47 -14.25 -15.73 2.64
CA TYR A 47 -15.26 -15.68 3.72
C TYR A 47 -16.48 -14.84 3.32
N GLU A 48 -16.31 -13.90 2.39
CA GLU A 48 -17.38 -13.06 1.86
C GLU A 48 -17.42 -13.11 0.33
N SER A 49 -18.63 -13.02 -0.23
CA SER A 49 -18.86 -13.11 -1.67
C SER A 49 -18.71 -11.78 -2.41
N VAL A 50 -18.74 -10.66 -1.67
CA VAL A 50 -18.72 -9.30 -2.21
C VAL A 50 -17.70 -8.48 -1.41
N PRO A 51 -16.80 -7.74 -2.06
CA PRO A 51 -15.88 -6.86 -1.34
C PRO A 51 -16.63 -5.67 -0.75
N THR A 52 -16.18 -5.20 0.40
CA THR A 52 -16.74 -3.97 0.99
C THR A 52 -16.40 -2.76 0.13
N THR A 53 -17.19 -1.69 0.23
CA THR A 53 -16.86 -0.40 -0.41
C THR A 53 -15.50 0.13 0.05
N ARG A 54 -15.14 -0.12 1.31
CA ARG A 54 -13.83 0.27 1.83
C ARG A 54 -12.70 -0.53 1.19
N CYS A 55 -12.88 -1.84 1.02
CA CYS A 55 -11.92 -2.66 0.29
C CYS A 55 -11.66 -2.12 -1.11
N CYS A 56 -12.72 -1.83 -1.89
CA CYS A 56 -12.53 -1.30 -3.23
C CYS A 56 -11.79 0.05 -3.25
N LYS A 57 -12.06 0.92 -2.26
CA LYS A 57 -11.32 2.17 -2.10
C LYS A 57 -9.83 1.92 -1.80
N THR A 58 -9.52 0.98 -0.92
CA THR A 58 -8.14 0.59 -0.61
C THR A 58 -7.42 0.04 -1.85
N ILE A 59 -8.07 -0.79 -2.66
CA ILE A 59 -7.49 -1.30 -3.91
C ILE A 59 -7.20 -0.17 -4.90
N ALA A 60 -8.12 0.80 -5.03
CA ALA A 60 -7.90 1.98 -5.86
C ALA A 60 -6.70 2.82 -5.40
N GLU A 61 -6.54 2.99 -4.09
CA GLU A 61 -5.40 3.68 -3.49
C GLU A 61 -4.08 2.93 -3.74
N PHE A 62 -4.06 1.61 -3.52
CA PHE A 62 -2.87 0.79 -3.77
C PHE A 62 -2.48 0.75 -5.25
N ASN A 63 -3.46 0.71 -6.16
CA ASN A 63 -3.18 0.79 -7.61
C ASN A 63 -2.53 2.11 -8.01
N ARG A 64 -2.88 3.23 -7.35
CA ARG A 64 -2.24 4.53 -7.58
C ARG A 64 -0.81 4.54 -7.04
N ASP A 65 -0.62 4.02 -5.84
CA ASP A 65 0.65 4.04 -5.12
C ASP A 65 1.65 3.00 -5.63
N ALA A 66 1.17 1.93 -6.28
CA ALA A 66 1.99 0.88 -6.87
C ALA A 66 3.04 1.42 -7.86
N THR A 67 2.80 2.58 -8.49
CA THR A 67 3.78 3.24 -9.37
C THR A 67 5.11 3.53 -8.67
N GLN A 68 5.08 3.81 -7.35
CA GLN A 68 6.26 4.20 -6.57
C GLN A 68 6.55 3.23 -5.42
N SER A 69 5.58 2.43 -4.99
CA SER A 69 5.67 1.62 -3.77
C SER A 69 5.17 0.19 -3.94
N ALA A 70 5.12 -0.28 -5.18
CA ALA A 70 4.84 -1.67 -5.57
C ALA A 70 5.50 -2.71 -4.66
N GLU A 71 6.82 -2.66 -4.53
CA GLU A 71 7.59 -3.67 -3.78
C GLU A 71 7.18 -3.72 -2.31
N ILE A 72 7.02 -2.55 -1.67
CA ILE A 72 6.63 -2.45 -0.25
C ILE A 72 5.19 -2.95 -0.06
N ILE A 73 4.26 -2.51 -0.90
CA ILE A 73 2.85 -2.96 -0.83
C ILE A 73 2.78 -4.48 -0.96
N CYS A 74 3.51 -5.06 -1.91
CA CYS A 74 3.61 -6.50 -2.10
C CYS A 74 4.12 -7.24 -0.86
N GLN A 75 5.30 -6.86 -0.36
CA GLN A 75 5.95 -7.52 0.77
C GLN A 75 5.10 -7.45 2.03
N CYS A 76 4.47 -6.30 2.28
CA CYS A 76 3.60 -6.15 3.45
C CYS A 76 2.35 -7.04 3.33
N ILE A 77 1.67 -7.09 2.18
CA ILE A 77 0.49 -7.96 2.02
C ILE A 77 0.86 -9.44 2.19
N GLU A 78 2.00 -9.87 1.64
CA GLU A 78 2.51 -11.24 1.80
C GLU A 78 2.81 -11.57 3.27
N ASN A 79 3.53 -10.67 3.97
CA ASN A 79 3.84 -10.84 5.39
C ASN A 79 2.56 -10.89 6.23
N LEU A 80 1.58 -10.01 5.98
CA LEU A 80 0.31 -10.03 6.67
C LEU A 80 -0.42 -11.37 6.52
N ALA A 81 -0.40 -11.94 5.31
CA ALA A 81 -1.01 -13.24 5.05
C ALA A 81 -0.33 -14.36 5.84
N SER A 82 1.00 -14.33 5.90
CA SER A 82 1.82 -15.26 6.67
C SER A 82 1.61 -15.11 8.17
N ASP A 83 1.63 -13.88 8.69
CA ASP A 83 1.49 -13.56 10.11
C ASP A 83 0.12 -13.97 10.65
N LEU A 84 -0.93 -13.86 9.83
CA LEU A 84 -2.30 -14.24 10.19
C LEU A 84 -2.63 -15.70 9.85
N ASP A 85 -1.73 -16.45 9.21
CA ASP A 85 -1.97 -17.79 8.65
C ASP A 85 -3.24 -17.84 7.76
N ILE A 86 -3.41 -16.81 6.91
CA ILE A 86 -4.56 -16.68 6.02
C ILE A 86 -4.16 -17.03 4.59
N ARG A 87 -4.91 -17.97 4.00
CA ARG A 87 -4.84 -18.26 2.57
C ARG A 87 -5.79 -17.38 1.79
N PHE A 88 -5.26 -16.66 0.82
CA PHE A 88 -6.04 -15.95 -0.18
C PHE A 88 -6.48 -16.92 -1.27
N ASP A 89 -7.71 -16.74 -1.70
CA ASP A 89 -8.30 -17.40 -2.85
C ASP A 89 -7.93 -16.60 -4.09
N LEU A 90 -7.15 -17.22 -4.99
CA LEU A 90 -6.68 -16.59 -6.22
C LEU A 90 -7.84 -16.14 -7.12
N SER A 91 -8.95 -16.89 -7.15
CA SER A 91 -10.12 -16.51 -7.94
C SER A 91 -10.80 -15.24 -7.41
N ARG A 92 -10.76 -15.03 -6.09
CA ARG A 92 -11.24 -13.79 -5.46
C ARG A 92 -10.35 -12.61 -5.79
N ILE A 93 -9.04 -12.82 -5.76
CA ILE A 93 -8.07 -11.78 -6.14
C ILE A 93 -8.26 -11.38 -7.60
N ASP A 94 -8.41 -12.36 -8.51
CA ASP A 94 -8.61 -12.12 -9.94
C ASP A 94 -9.97 -11.44 -10.24
N ASP A 95 -10.97 -11.62 -9.37
CA ASP A 95 -12.31 -11.00 -9.50
C ASP A 95 -12.40 -9.59 -8.88
N LEU A 96 -11.45 -9.18 -8.01
CA LEU A 96 -11.40 -7.82 -7.42
C LEU A 96 -11.56 -6.68 -8.44
N PRO A 97 -10.80 -6.61 -9.56
CA PRO A 97 -10.93 -5.50 -10.52
C PRO A 97 -12.35 -5.39 -11.07
N ASN A 98 -12.96 -6.54 -11.41
CA ASN A 98 -14.33 -6.56 -11.93
C ASN A 98 -15.33 -6.11 -10.87
N LYS A 99 -15.17 -6.54 -9.61
CA LYS A 99 -16.07 -6.15 -8.51
C LYS A 99 -15.91 -4.69 -8.09
N CYS A 100 -14.69 -4.16 -8.15
CA CYS A 100 -14.38 -2.81 -7.72
C CYS A 100 -14.39 -1.78 -8.85
N ASN A 101 -14.57 -2.20 -10.11
CA ASN A 101 -14.43 -1.36 -11.31
C ASN A 101 -13.06 -0.67 -11.39
N GLU A 102 -12.02 -1.35 -10.91
CA GLU A 102 -10.65 -0.88 -10.96
C GLU A 102 -9.93 -1.51 -12.15
N PRO A 103 -8.90 -0.86 -12.73
CA PRO A 103 -7.99 -1.55 -13.64
C PRO A 103 -7.39 -2.77 -12.93
N LYS A 104 -6.88 -3.73 -13.72
CA LYS A 104 -6.28 -4.97 -13.20
C LYS A 104 -5.41 -4.63 -11.98
N PRO A 105 -5.73 -5.16 -10.79
CA PRO A 105 -5.03 -4.76 -9.60
C PRO A 105 -3.59 -5.17 -9.75
N PHE A 106 -2.74 -4.44 -9.05
CA PHE A 106 -1.44 -4.93 -8.66
C PHE A 106 -1.52 -6.42 -8.30
N PRO A 107 -0.65 -7.30 -8.82
CA PRO A 107 -0.74 -8.72 -8.50
C PRO A 107 -0.72 -8.85 -6.99
N ILE A 108 -1.69 -9.56 -6.40
CA ILE A 108 -1.81 -9.91 -4.97
C ILE A 108 -1.78 -11.45 -4.90
N SER A 109 -1.01 -12.06 -4.00
CA SER A 109 -0.97 -13.52 -3.81
C SER A 109 -0.34 -13.86 -2.45
N ASN A 110 -0.47 -15.11 -1.98
CA ASN A 110 0.24 -15.59 -0.78
C ASN A 110 1.72 -15.91 -1.01
N ASN A 111 2.18 -15.94 -2.27
CA ASN A 111 3.55 -16.31 -2.60
C ASN A 111 4.06 -15.45 -3.76
N MET A 112 4.22 -14.16 -3.49
CA MET A 112 4.47 -13.14 -4.49
C MET A 112 5.97 -13.02 -4.74
N ASN A 113 6.38 -12.99 -6.01
CA ASN A 113 7.75 -12.56 -6.30
C ASN A 113 7.80 -11.03 -6.33
N CYS A 114 7.81 -10.40 -5.14
CA CYS A 114 7.78 -8.95 -4.99
C CYS A 114 8.97 -8.24 -5.66
N SER A 115 10.08 -8.95 -5.88
CA SER A 115 11.28 -8.42 -6.55
C SER A 115 11.12 -8.30 -8.08
N LYS A 116 10.11 -8.91 -8.69
CA LYS A 116 9.88 -8.88 -10.16
C LYS A 116 8.87 -7.83 -10.62
N ILE A 117 8.42 -6.99 -9.71
CA ILE A 117 7.30 -6.08 -9.96
C ILE A 117 7.74 -4.79 -10.69
N ASN A 118 9.04 -4.55 -10.80
CA ASN A 118 9.61 -3.37 -11.47
C ASN A 118 9.74 -3.50 -13.00
N HIS A 119 8.79 -4.15 -13.71
CA HIS A 119 8.84 -4.28 -15.17
C HIS A 119 7.53 -3.97 -15.88
#